data_AF-A0A357CZ36-F1
#
_entry.id   AF-A0A357CZ36-F1
#
_cell.length_a   1.000
_cell.length_b   1.000
_cell.length_c   1.000
_cell.angle_alpha   90.00
_cell.angle_beta   90.00
_cell.angle_gamma   90.00
#
_symmetry.space_group_name_H-M   'P 1'
#
loop_
_entity.id
_entity.type
_entity.pdbx_description
1 polymer ?
#
loop_
_entity_poly.entity_id
_entity_poly.type
_entity_poly.pdbx_seq_one_letter_code
_entity_poly.pdbx_strand_id
1 'polypeptide(L)' 'GTIAGSVLTLNKGVYNVIVNSDLTVPQAVACASLNPATAIGVADRKGSIEIGKDADIIIADEKFDIIKTIIGGSVRYEA' A
#
# COMPACT_ATOMS: atom_id res chain seq x y z
N GLY A 1 -25.43 9.66 15.75
CA GLY A 1 -24.27 8.93 16.28
C GLY A 1 -23.00 9.61 15.84
N THR A 2 -21.95 9.58 16.65
CA THR A 2 -20.65 10.20 16.33
C THR A 2 -19.71 9.16 15.74
N ILE A 3 -19.06 9.47 14.62
CA ILE A 3 -18.02 8.62 14.05
C ILE A 3 -16.76 8.78 14.90
N ALA A 4 -16.22 7.68 15.42
CA ALA A 4 -14.99 7.65 16.21
C ALA A 4 -14.01 6.62 15.62
N GLY A 5 -13.28 7.03 14.58
CA GLY A 5 -12.31 6.19 13.88
C GLY A 5 -12.89 5.31 12.77
N SER A 6 -12.05 4.43 12.24
CA SER A 6 -12.38 3.51 11.14
C SER A 6 -11.80 2.13 11.42
N VAL A 7 -12.52 1.09 10.98
CA VAL A 7 -12.04 -0.31 10.96
C VAL A 7 -11.46 -0.71 9.59
N LEU A 8 -11.35 0.26 8.67
CA LEU A 8 -10.87 0.03 7.30
C LEU A 8 -9.38 -0.32 7.29
N THR A 9 -9.04 -1.43 6.67
CA THR A 9 -7.64 -1.81 6.39
C THR A 9 -7.13 -1.09 5.14
N LEU A 10 -5.81 -0.84 5.08
CA LEU A 10 -5.22 -0.03 4.01
C LEU A 10 -5.44 -0.63 2.62
N ASN A 11 -5.33 -1.96 2.47
CA ASN A 11 -5.56 -2.64 1.18
C ASN A 11 -7.00 -2.44 0.67
N LYS A 12 -8.00 -2.53 1.57
CA LYS A 12 -9.40 -2.23 1.24
C LYS A 12 -9.58 -0.74 0.92
N GLY A 13 -8.85 0.14 1.61
CA GLY A 13 -8.82 1.57 1.27
C GLY A 13 -8.31 1.82 -0.15
N VAL A 14 -7.22 1.18 -0.55
CA VAL A 14 -6.70 1.27 -1.92
C VAL A 14 -7.69 0.72 -2.92
N TYR A 15 -8.28 -0.46 -2.66
CA TYR A 15 -9.31 -1.03 -3.53
C TYR A 15 -10.52 -0.09 -3.69
N ASN A 16 -10.99 0.49 -2.60
CA ASN A 16 -12.11 1.43 -2.62
C ASN A 16 -11.78 2.67 -3.48
N VAL A 17 -10.55 3.18 -3.41
CA VAL A 17 -10.11 4.28 -4.28
C VAL A 17 -10.11 3.85 -5.74
N ILE A 18 -9.59 2.67 -6.06
CA ILE A 18 -9.54 2.14 -7.44
C ILE A 18 -10.95 2.03 -8.03
N VAL A 19 -11.93 1.48 -7.29
CA VAL A 19 -13.26 1.19 -7.85
C VAL A 19 -14.25 2.36 -7.76
N ASN A 20 -13.98 3.37 -6.93
CA ASN A 20 -14.88 4.53 -6.74
C ASN A 20 -14.26 5.86 -7.21
N SER A 21 -13.17 5.84 -7.97
CA SER A 21 -12.57 7.05 -8.56
C SER A 21 -11.97 6.77 -9.93
N ASP A 22 -11.56 7.83 -10.62
CA ASP A 22 -10.90 7.74 -11.93
C ASP A 22 -9.37 7.52 -11.82
N LEU A 23 -8.86 7.20 -10.63
CA LEU A 23 -7.44 6.93 -10.44
C LEU A 23 -7.04 5.56 -10.98
N THR A 24 -5.93 5.53 -11.70
CA THR A 24 -5.30 4.27 -12.11
C THR A 24 -4.74 3.52 -10.90
N VAL A 25 -4.55 2.20 -11.04
CA VAL A 25 -3.96 1.37 -9.97
C VAL A 25 -2.63 1.94 -9.45
N PRO A 26 -1.65 2.34 -10.29
CA PRO A 26 -0.40 2.93 -9.79
C PRO A 26 -0.61 4.22 -8.99
N GLN A 27 -1.56 5.08 -9.40
CA GLN A 27 -1.88 6.30 -8.66
C GLN A 27 -2.50 5.99 -7.29
N ALA A 28 -3.45 5.06 -7.23
CA ALA A 28 -4.07 4.64 -5.97
C ALA A 28 -3.04 3.98 -5.02
N VAL A 29 -2.12 3.17 -5.55
CA VAL A 29 -1.02 2.58 -4.77
C VAL A 29 -0.07 3.66 -4.27
N ALA A 30 0.31 4.63 -5.10
CA ALA A 30 1.18 5.73 -4.69
C ALA A 30 0.58 6.54 -3.51
N CYS A 31 -0.75 6.71 -3.46
CA CYS A 31 -1.44 7.33 -2.32
C CYS A 31 -1.24 6.57 -1.00
N ALA A 32 -1.00 5.25 -1.05
CA ALA A 32 -0.79 4.40 0.11
C ALA A 32 0.69 4.04 0.35
N SER A 33 1.62 4.39 -0.55
CA SER A 33 3.03 4.04 -0.46
C SER A 33 3.97 5.23 -0.64
N LEU A 34 4.17 5.70 -1.87
CA LEU A 34 5.18 6.71 -2.22
C LEU A 34 4.85 8.08 -1.63
N ASN A 35 3.58 8.49 -1.67
CA ASN A 35 3.13 9.78 -1.18
C ASN A 35 3.35 9.91 0.34
N PRO A 36 2.89 8.98 1.20
CA PRO A 36 3.19 9.06 2.62
C PRO A 36 4.69 8.93 2.92
N ALA A 37 5.43 8.08 2.21
CA ALA A 37 6.89 7.99 2.37
C ALA A 37 7.60 9.33 2.06
N THR A 38 7.14 10.02 1.01
CA THR A 38 7.65 11.36 0.65
C THR A 38 7.28 12.39 1.70
N ALA A 39 6.03 12.39 2.16
CA ALA A 39 5.53 13.34 3.14
C ALA A 39 6.30 13.30 4.48
N ILE A 40 6.78 12.12 4.88
CA ILE A 40 7.56 11.94 6.12
C ILE A 40 9.07 11.86 5.90
N GLY A 41 9.56 12.08 4.68
CA GLY A 41 10.98 12.15 4.37
C GLY A 41 11.73 10.81 4.39
N VAL A 42 11.08 9.71 4.02
CA VAL A 42 11.69 8.36 3.95
C VAL A 42 11.59 7.71 2.56
N ALA A 43 11.24 8.50 1.54
CA ALA A 43 11.07 8.02 0.16
C ALA A 43 12.37 7.54 -0.49
N ASP A 44 13.53 7.91 0.05
CA ASP A 44 14.84 7.38 -0.34
C ASP A 44 14.96 5.87 -0.09
N ARG A 45 14.20 5.33 0.87
CA ARG A 45 14.26 3.93 1.29
C ARG A 45 12.92 3.17 1.25
N LYS A 46 11.78 3.86 1.12
CA LYS A 46 10.42 3.26 1.14
C LYS A 46 9.52 3.81 0.03
N GLY A 47 8.39 3.13 -0.20
CA GLY A 47 7.25 3.68 -0.94
C GLY A 47 7.22 3.35 -2.44
N SER A 48 8.32 2.86 -3.01
CA SER A 48 8.42 2.41 -4.41
C SER A 48 9.38 1.23 -4.55
N ILE A 49 9.28 0.53 -5.67
CA ILE A 49 10.14 -0.62 -6.00
C ILE A 49 11.30 -0.13 -6.86
N GLU A 50 12.43 0.13 -6.22
CA GLU A 50 13.66 0.63 -6.86
C GLU A 50 14.88 -0.02 -6.21
N ILE A 51 15.97 -0.14 -6.97
CA ILE A 51 17.23 -0.71 -6.47
C ILE A 51 17.75 0.12 -5.29
N GLY A 52 18.14 -0.55 -4.21
CA GLY A 52 18.68 0.08 -3.00
C GLY A 52 17.65 0.44 -1.94
N LYS A 53 16.34 0.33 -2.23
CA LYS A 53 15.28 0.52 -1.24
C LYS A 53 15.01 -0.75 -0.44
N ASP A 54 14.39 -0.59 0.72
CA ASP A 54 14.00 -1.72 1.55
C ASP A 54 12.97 -2.58 0.78
N ALA A 55 13.15 -3.90 0.82
CA ALA A 55 12.24 -4.86 0.19
C ALA A 55 10.96 -5.05 1.03
N ASP A 56 10.20 -3.95 1.16
CA ASP A 56 8.86 -3.88 1.73
C ASP A 56 7.84 -3.93 0.58
N ILE A 57 7.31 -5.13 0.32
CA ILE A 57 6.52 -5.43 -0.88
C ILE A 57 5.27 -6.19 -0.47
N ILE A 58 4.15 -5.84 -1.08
CA ILE A 58 2.92 -6.64 -1.04
C ILE A 58 2.67 -7.26 -2.41
N ILE A 59 2.15 -8.47 -2.42
CA ILE A 59 1.57 -9.12 -3.60
C ILE A 59 0.08 -9.25 -3.30
N ALA A 60 -0.75 -8.77 -4.21
CA ALA A 60 -2.20 -8.79 -4.06
C ALA A 60 -2.87 -9.24 -5.37
N ASP A 61 -4.11 -9.69 -5.26
CA ASP A 61 -4.93 -10.04 -6.43
C ASP A 61 -5.61 -8.80 -7.04
N GLU A 62 -6.47 -9.02 -8.03
CA GLU A 62 -7.24 -7.96 -8.71
C GLU A 62 -8.22 -7.21 -7.80
N LYS A 63 -8.59 -7.81 -6.66
CA LYS A 63 -9.44 -7.20 -5.63
C LYS A 63 -8.65 -6.54 -4.50
N PHE A 64 -7.32 -6.50 -4.64
CA PHE A 64 -6.41 -6.00 -3.61
C PHE A 64 -6.48 -6.82 -2.30
N ASP A 65 -6.90 -8.08 -2.38
CA ASP A 65 -6.72 -9.03 -1.28
C ASP A 65 -5.24 -9.46 -1.26
N ILE A 66 -4.62 -9.40 -0.07
CA ILE A 66 -3.18 -9.62 0.08
C ILE A 66 -2.90 -11.12 -0.01
N ILE A 67 -2.03 -11.50 -0.95
CA ILE A 67 -1.52 -12.87 -1.13
C ILE A 67 -0.23 -13.05 -0.33
N LYS A 68 0.64 -12.04 -0.32
CA LYS A 68 1.95 -12.10 0.33
C LYS A 68 2.38 -10.74 0.85
N THR A 69 3.08 -10.71 1.98
CA THR A 69 3.77 -9.51 2.48
C THR A 69 5.22 -9.83 2.79
N ILE A 70 6.11 -9.02 2.25
CA ILE A 70 7.55 -9.08 2.44
C ILE A 70 7.96 -7.80 3.18
N ILE A 71 8.72 -7.93 4.26
CA ILE A 71 9.23 -6.79 5.05
C ILE A 71 10.74 -6.96 5.18
N GLY A 72 11.51 -6.00 4.67
CA GLY A 72 12.97 -6.05 4.63
C GLY A 72 13.50 -7.31 3.94
N GLY A 73 12.81 -7.80 2.91
CA GLY A 73 13.19 -9.01 2.16
C GLY A 73 12.78 -10.33 2.82
N SER A 74 12.18 -10.31 4.01
CA SER A 74 11.66 -11.51 4.67
C SER A 74 10.15 -11.64 4.45
N VAL A 75 9.68 -12.82 4.02
CA VAL A 75 8.24 -13.10 3.97
C VAL A 75 7.68 -13.11 5.39
N ARG A 76 6.65 -12.29 5.63
CA ARG A 76 5.97 -12.17 6.94
C ARG A 76 4.53 -12.65 6.92
N TYR A 77 3.93 -12.72 5.73
CA TYR A 77 2.58 -13.22 5.52
C TYR A 77 2.48 -13.89 4.16
N GLU A 78 1.74 -14.99 4.10
CA GLU A 78 1.36 -15.72 2.89
C GLU A 78 -0.02 -16.36 3.15
N ALA A 79 -0.94 -16.21 2.19
CA ALA A 79 -2.33 -16.66 2.29
C ALA A 79 -2.52 -18.15 1.97
#